data_AF-A0A4C1XUJ9-F1
#
_entry.id   AF-A0A4C1XUJ9-F1
#
_cell.length_a   1.000
_cell.length_b   1.000
_cell.length_c   1.000
_cell.angle_alpha   90.00
_cell.angle_beta   90.00
_cell.angle_gamma   90.00
#
_symmetry.space_group_name_H-M   'P 1'
#
loop_
_entity.id
_entity.type
_entity.pdbx_description
1 polymer ?
#
loop_
_entity_poly.entity_id
_entity_poly.type
_entity_poly.pdbx_seq_one_letter_code
_entity_poly.pdbx_strand_id
1 'polypeptide(L)'
;MSRTGVIRISNTEIALVDEIRLLGLTINKRLTFTPHVVKACKKAANIDKGIARAANATWGLSPEIVRTIYVAVIEPIVMYASCA
;
A
#
# COMPACT_ATOMS: atom_id res chain seq x y z
N MET A 1 -15.13 11.06 -30.31
CA MET A 1 -16.41 10.70 -29.64
C MET A 1 -16.31 9.23 -29.23
N SER A 2 -15.77 8.95 -28.04
CA SER A 2 -15.57 7.56 -27.59
C SER A 2 -16.86 7.07 -26.94
N ARG A 3 -17.40 5.93 -27.42
CA ARG A 3 -18.60 5.32 -26.85
C ARG A 3 -18.23 4.71 -25.50
N THR A 4 -18.59 5.37 -24.40
CA THR A 4 -18.46 4.79 -23.06
C THR A 4 -19.53 3.70 -22.94
N GLY A 5 -19.12 2.43 -23.03
CA GLY A 5 -20.02 1.30 -22.85
C GLY A 5 -20.58 1.30 -21.42
N VAL A 6 -21.90 1.25 -21.29
CA VAL A 6 -22.57 1.14 -19.99
C VAL A 6 -22.55 -0.34 -19.59
N ILE A 7 -21.91 -0.65 -18.46
CA ILE A 7 -21.88 -2.00 -17.90
C ILE A 7 -23.07 -2.14 -16.93
N ARG A 8 -23.90 -3.17 -17.13
CA ARG A 8 -25.05 -3.49 -16.26
C ARG A 8 -24.92 -4.90 -15.69
N ILE A 9 -25.10 -5.04 -14.37
CA ILE A 9 -25.22 -6.34 -13.68
C ILE A 9 -26.56 -6.36 -12.94
N SER A 10 -27.40 -7.37 -13.19
CA SER A 10 -28.70 -7.55 -12.52
C SER A 10 -29.54 -6.26 -12.49
N ASN A 11 -29.64 -5.59 -13.64
CA ASN A 11 -30.35 -4.31 -13.83
C ASN A 11 -29.75 -3.09 -13.09
N THR A 12 -28.54 -3.23 -12.52
CA THR A 12 -27.79 -2.14 -11.88
C THR A 12 -26.68 -1.67 -12.81
N GLU A 13 -26.61 -0.36 -13.05
CA GLU A 13 -25.53 0.25 -13.81
C GLU A 13 -24.28 0.42 -12.94
N ILE A 14 -23.13 0.01 -13.47
CA ILE A 14 -21.85 0.08 -12.76
C ILE A 14 -21.06 1.26 -13.31
N ALA A 15 -20.73 2.19 -12.42
CA ALA A 15 -19.87 3.32 -12.77
C ALA A 15 -18.47 2.81 -13.15
N LEU A 16 -18.00 3.21 -14.32
CA LEU A 16 -16.61 3.02 -14.72
C LEU A 16 -15.74 4.00 -13.94
N VAL A 17 -14.90 3.47 -13.05
CA VAL A 17 -13.96 4.25 -12.24
C VAL A 17 -12.53 3.80 -12.52
N ASP A 18 -11.59 4.72 -12.37
CA ASP A 18 -10.17 4.45 -12.64
C ASP A 18 -9.51 3.60 -11.54
N GLU A 19 -10.02 3.67 -10.31
CA GLU A 19 -9.51 2.93 -9.16
C GLU A 19 -10.67 2.45 -8.27
N ILE A 20 -10.55 1.23 -7.77
CA ILE A 20 -11.45 0.68 -6.76
C ILE A 20 -10.66 0.27 -5.52
N ARG A 21 -11.33 0.29 -4.36
CA ARG A 21 -10.77 -0.21 -3.11
C ARG A 21 -11.44 -1.51 -2.71
N LEU A 22 -10.65 -2.57 -2.59
CA LEU A 22 -11.12 -3.90 -2.18
C LEU A 22 -10.19 -4.46 -1.10
N LEU A 23 -10.74 -4.76 0.09
CA LEU A 23 -9.98 -5.28 1.24
C LEU A 23 -8.79 -4.40 1.69
N GLY A 24 -8.76 -3.13 1.29
CA GLY A 24 -7.63 -2.21 1.54
C GLY A 24 -6.64 -2.10 0.36
N LEU A 25 -6.75 -2.95 -0.64
CA LEU A 25 -6.04 -2.86 -1.92
C LEU A 25 -6.62 -1.76 -2.78
N THR A 26 -5.75 -1.07 -3.51
CA THR A 26 -6.14 -0.08 -4.51
C THR A 26 -5.86 -0.68 -5.89
N ILE A 27 -6.93 -1.08 -6.56
CA ILE A 27 -6.88 -1.75 -7.86
C ILE A 27 -7.22 -0.71 -8.91
N ASN A 28 -6.28 -0.42 -9.79
CA ASN A 28 -6.49 0.49 -10.91
C ASN A 28 -7.06 -0.26 -12.12
N LYS A 29 -7.71 0.47 -13.03
CA LYS A 29 -8.34 -0.08 -14.25
C LYS A 29 -7.41 -0.93 -15.13
N ARG A 30 -6.09 -0.69 -15.06
CA ARG A 30 -5.07 -1.44 -15.80
C ARG A 30 -4.56 -2.69 -15.06
N LEU A 31 -5.06 -2.94 -13.85
CA LEU A 31 -4.64 -4.04 -12.97
C LEU A 31 -3.12 -4.05 -12.74
N THR A 32 -2.48 -2.88 -12.73
CA THR A 32 -1.03 -2.78 -12.47
C THR A 32 -0.71 -2.70 -10.99
N PHE A 33 -1.71 -2.44 -10.13
CA PHE A 33 -1.58 -2.26 -8.68
C PHE A 33 -0.56 -1.20 -8.26
N THR A 34 -0.08 -0.38 -9.19
CA THR A 34 0.92 0.67 -8.95
C THR A 34 0.49 1.65 -7.86
N PRO A 35 -0.77 2.13 -7.82
CA PRO A 35 -1.21 3.01 -6.73
C PRO A 35 -1.12 2.35 -5.35
N HIS A 36 -1.39 1.04 -5.28
CA HIS A 36 -1.26 0.28 -4.04
C HIS A 36 0.20 0.19 -3.58
N VAL A 37 1.12 -0.20 -4.48
CA VAL A 37 2.56 -0.30 -4.18
C VAL A 37 3.12 1.05 -3.75
N VAL A 38 2.82 2.13 -4.48
CA VAL A 38 3.28 3.48 -4.12
C VAL A 38 2.81 3.88 -2.72
N LYS A 39 1.55 3.56 -2.38
CA LYS A 39 0.99 3.83 -1.05
C LYS A 39 1.67 3.01 0.05
N ALA A 40 1.92 1.72 -0.19
CA ALA A 40 2.62 0.84 0.74
C ALA A 40 4.06 1.32 0.98
N CYS A 41 4.82 1.58 -0.08
CA CYS A 41 6.18 2.11 -0.01
C CYS A 41 6.24 3.46 0.71
N LYS A 42 5.30 4.38 0.44
CA LYS A 42 5.23 5.67 1.14
C LYS A 42 5.00 5.49 2.64
N LYS A 43 4.11 4.57 3.01
CA LYS A 43 3.83 4.26 4.43
C LYS A 43 5.07 3.65 5.11
N ALA A 44 5.69 2.66 4.48
CA ALA A 44 6.91 2.03 4.97
C ALA A 44 8.06 3.06 5.14
N ALA A 45 8.32 3.88 4.12
CA ALA A 45 9.36 4.90 4.15
C ALA A 45 9.14 5.97 5.24
N ASN A 46 7.90 6.34 5.52
CA ASN A 46 7.60 7.28 6.60
C ASN A 46 7.92 6.70 7.98
N ILE A 47 7.62 5.42 8.19
CA ILE A 47 7.91 4.70 9.43
C ILE A 47 9.43 4.53 9.57
N ASP A 48 10.09 4.09 8.51
CA ASP A 48 11.54 3.91 8.45
C ASP A 48 12.30 5.20 8.82
N LYS A 49 11.91 6.34 8.24
CA LYS A 49 12.46 7.66 8.62
C LYS A 49 12.25 8.01 10.10
N GLY A 50 11.18 7.53 10.71
CA GLY A 50 10.94 7.67 12.15
C GLY A 50 11.94 6.85 12.96
N ILE A 51 12.08 5.57 12.60
CA ILE A 51 12.99 4.63 13.27
C ILE A 51 14.44 5.07 13.10
N ALA A 52 14.86 5.45 11.89
CA ALA A 52 16.23 5.90 11.62
C ALA A 52 16.60 7.13 12.48
N ARG A 53 15.66 8.05 12.69
CA ARG A 53 15.87 9.20 13.60
C ARG A 53 15.99 8.77 15.07
N ALA A 54 15.15 7.84 15.51
CA ALA A 54 15.16 7.33 16.89
C ALA A 54 16.38 6.44 17.19
N ALA A 55 16.86 5.68 16.20
CA ALA A 55 18.05 4.84 16.31
C ALA A 55 19.35 5.66 16.40
N ASN A 56 19.44 6.78 15.68
CA ASN A 56 20.62 7.64 15.64
C ASN A 56 20.72 8.66 16.80
N ALA A 57 19.81 8.60 17.78
CA ALA A 57 19.89 9.47 18.95
C ALA A 57 21.01 9.01 19.92
N THR A 58 21.55 9.93 20.74
CA THR A 58 22.65 9.65 21.70
C THR A 58 22.34 8.51 22.69
N TRP A 59 21.06 8.30 22.98
CA TRP A 59 20.52 7.16 23.75
C TRP A 59 19.46 6.42 22.94
N GLY A 60 19.73 6.24 21.65
CA GLY A 60 18.78 5.75 20.67
C GLY A 60 18.36 4.29 20.87
N LEU A 61 17.47 3.86 19.98
CA LEU A 61 16.97 2.48 19.97
C LEU A 61 18.12 1.48 19.76
N SER A 62 18.10 0.38 20.52
CA SER A 62 19.02 -0.72 20.29
C SER A 62 18.73 -1.41 18.94
N PRO A 63 19.73 -2.01 18.29
CA PRO A 63 19.55 -2.71 17.01
C PRO A 63 18.48 -3.80 17.05
N GLU A 64 18.30 -4.48 18.19
CA GLU A 64 17.30 -5.52 18.38
C GLU A 64 15.87 -4.96 18.32
N ILE A 65 15.67 -3.77 18.90
CA ILE A 65 14.38 -3.09 18.86
C ILE A 65 14.10 -2.59 17.44
N VAL A 66 15.09 -2.00 16.77
CA VAL A 66 14.99 -1.56 15.37
C VAL A 66 14.60 -2.73 14.46
N ARG A 67 15.28 -3.88 14.61
CA ARG A 67 14.96 -5.09 13.85
C ARG A 67 13.56 -5.61 14.15
N THR A 68 13.15 -5.61 15.41
CA THR A 68 11.80 -6.02 15.81
C THR A 68 10.74 -5.15 15.14
N ILE A 69 10.92 -3.84 15.13
CA ILE A 69 9.98 -2.92 14.47
C ILE A 69 9.96 -3.15 12.96
N TYR A 70 11.13 -3.34 12.33
CA TYR A 70 11.21 -3.62 10.89
C TYR A 70 10.40 -4.87 10.51
N VAL A 71 10.66 -6.00 11.17
CA VAL A 71 10.00 -7.29 10.90
C VAL A 71 8.51 -7.25 11.26
N ALA A 72 8.14 -6.62 12.37
CA ALA A 72 6.74 -6.61 12.82
C ALA A 72 5.85 -5.58 12.13
N VAL A 73 6.43 -4.52 11.54
CA VAL A 73 5.67 -3.38 11.00
C VAL A 73 5.94 -3.13 9.54
N ILE A 74 7.20 -2.95 9.14
CA ILE A 74 7.53 -2.57 7.76
C ILE A 74 7.31 -3.73 6.81
N GLU A 75 7.80 -4.92 7.17
CA GLU A 75 7.70 -6.12 6.34
C GLU A 75 6.23 -6.48 6.02
N PRO A 76 5.29 -6.57 6.97
CA PRO A 76 3.88 -6.84 6.65
C PRO A 76 3.22 -5.77 5.76
N ILE A 77 3.64 -4.49 5.86
CA ILE A 77 3.11 -3.42 5.01
C ILE A 77 3.52 -3.64 3.55
N VAL A 78 4.76 -4.08 3.31
CA VAL A 78 5.31 -4.30 1.98
C VAL A 78 4.87 -5.65 1.40
N MET A 79 4.76 -6.68 2.24
CA MET A 79 4.36 -8.04 1.85
C MET A 79 2.84 -8.20 1.68
N TYR A 80 2.04 -7.22 2.09
CA TYR A 80 0.60 -7.30 1.90
C TYR A 80 0.25 -7.28 0.40
N ALA A 81 -0.42 -8.34 -0.05
CA ALA A 81 -0.78 -8.58 -1.45
C ALA A 81 0.38 -8.62 -2.45
N SER A 82 1.58 -8.98 -1.97
CA SER A 82 2.62 -9.51 -2.84
C SER A 82 2.32 -10.98 -3.19
N CYS A 83 2.65 -11.41 -4.40
CA CYS A 83 2.71 -12.84 -4.72
C CYS A 83 3.98 -13.46 -4.11
N ALA A 84 3.89 -14.74 -3.73
CA ALA A 84 5.03 -15.56 -3.31
C ALA A 84 5.74 -16.18 -4.53
#